data_AF-A0A447RT32-F1
#
_entry.id   AF-A0A447RT32-F1
#
_cell.length_a   1.000
_cell.length_b   1.000
_cell.length_c   1.000
_cell.angle_alpha   90.00
_cell.angle_beta   90.00
_cell.angle_gamma   90.00
#
_symmetry.space_group_name_H-M   'P 1'
#
loop_
_entity.id
_entity.type
_entity.pdbx_description
1 polymer ?
#
loop_
_entity_poly.entity_id
_entity_poly.type
_entity_poly.pdbx_seq_one_letter_code
_entity_poly.pdbx_strand_id
1 'polypeptide(L)' 'MVYSYTEKKRIRKDFGKRPQVLDVPYLLSIQLDSFQKFIEQDPEGQYGPGSCFPFRIPDSELQR' A
#
# COMPACT_ATOMS: atom_id res chain seq x y z
N MET A 1 13.20 -18.10 -21.07
CA MET A 1 11.93 -17.37 -20.89
C MET A 1 10.78 -18.32 -21.13
N VAL A 2 10.10 -18.75 -20.07
CA VAL A 2 8.86 -19.51 -20.18
C VAL A 2 7.73 -18.48 -20.33
N TYR A 3 7.15 -18.37 -21.51
CA TYR A 3 6.06 -17.44 -21.77
C TYR A 3 4.76 -17.90 -21.11
N SER A 4 3.97 -16.96 -20.59
CA SER A 4 2.62 -17.22 -20.12
C SER A 4 1.67 -17.56 -21.27
N TYR A 5 0.52 -18.18 -20.98
CA TYR A 5 -0.44 -18.58 -22.01
C TYR A 5 -0.95 -17.39 -22.84
N THR A 6 -1.07 -16.22 -22.24
CA THR A 6 -1.51 -14.99 -22.92
C THR A 6 -0.38 -14.33 -23.71
N GLU A 7 0.86 -14.39 -23.22
CA GLU A 7 2.04 -13.88 -23.94
C GLU A 7 2.31 -14.67 -25.23
N LYS A 8 2.10 -15.99 -25.19
CA LYS A 8 2.23 -16.85 -26.39
C LYS A 8 1.26 -16.47 -27.50
N LYS A 9 0.08 -15.92 -27.16
CA LYS A 9 -0.93 -15.51 -28.16
C LYS A 9 -0.54 -14.25 -28.93
N ARG A 10 0.29 -13.38 -28.36
CA ARG A 10 0.81 -12.18 -29.05
C ARG A 10 2.16 -11.77 -28.48
N ILE A 11 3.21 -12.21 -29.15
CA ILE A 11 4.59 -11.85 -28.80
C ILE A 11 4.83 -10.39 -29.19
N ARG A 12 5.11 -9.54 -28.20
CA ARG A 12 5.56 -8.16 -28.42
C ARG A 12 7.09 -8.16 -28.47
N LYS A 13 7.67 -7.60 -29.54
CA LYS A 13 9.11 -7.46 -29.67
C LYS A 13 9.59 -6.28 -28.82
N ASP A 14 10.41 -6.55 -27.84
CA ASP A 14 11.13 -5.54 -27.06
C ASP A 14 12.49 -5.25 -27.72
N PHE A 15 12.94 -3.99 -27.70
CA PHE A 15 14.22 -3.54 -28.27
C PHE A 15 15.25 -3.15 -27.20
N GLY A 16 14.89 -3.25 -25.92
CA GLY A 16 15.77 -3.01 -24.78
C GLY A 16 16.96 -3.98 -24.80
N LYS A 17 18.18 -3.42 -24.72
CA LYS A 17 19.43 -4.20 -24.72
C LYS A 17 19.85 -4.67 -23.32
N ARG A 18 19.26 -4.08 -22.28
CA ARG A 18 19.61 -4.35 -20.89
C ARG A 18 18.55 -5.27 -20.27
N PRO A 19 18.96 -6.30 -19.51
CA PRO A 19 18.01 -7.10 -18.75
C PRO A 19 17.34 -6.22 -17.68
N GLN A 20 16.06 -6.46 -17.42
CA GLN A 20 15.42 -5.91 -16.22
C GLN A 20 16.07 -6.56 -15.00
N VAL A 21 16.62 -5.73 -14.11
CA VAL A 21 17.31 -6.18 -12.89
C VAL A 21 16.31 -6.41 -11.75
N LEU A 22 15.22 -5.64 -11.74
CA LEU A 22 14.14 -5.73 -10.77
C LEU A 22 12.81 -5.75 -11.51
N ASP A 23 11.90 -6.62 -11.06
CA ASP A 23 10.54 -6.67 -11.58
C ASP A 23 9.76 -5.41 -11.20
N VAL A 24 8.78 -5.07 -12.04
CA VAL A 24 7.93 -3.90 -11.81
C VAL A 24 7.11 -4.12 -10.52
N PRO A 25 7.23 -3.23 -9.51
CA PRO A 25 6.47 -3.37 -8.28
C PRO A 25 4.98 -3.13 -8.52
N TYR A 26 4.15 -3.55 -7.58
CA TYR A 26 2.71 -3.34 -7.66
C TYR A 26 2.39 -1.84 -7.56
N LEU A 27 1.89 -1.25 -8.66
CA LEU A 27 1.72 0.21 -8.79
C LEU A 27 0.75 0.82 -7.78
N LEU A 28 -0.14 0.02 -7.20
CA LEU A 28 -1.14 0.46 -6.23
C LEU A 28 -0.75 0.11 -4.79
N SER A 29 0.47 -0.39 -4.55
CA SER A 29 0.90 -0.80 -3.20
C SER A 29 0.77 0.37 -2.22
N ILE A 30 1.21 1.56 -2.61
CA ILE A 30 1.15 2.76 -1.77
C ILE A 30 -0.28 3.05 -1.29
N GLN A 31 -1.28 2.92 -2.18
CA GLN A 31 -2.67 3.21 -1.83
C GLN A 31 -3.24 2.16 -0.89
N LEU A 32 -2.98 0.88 -1.18
CA LEU A 32 -3.43 -0.22 -0.32
C LEU A 32 -2.76 -0.14 1.05
N ASP A 33 -1.45 0.04 1.07
CA ASP A 33 -0.64 0.11 2.30
C ASP A 33 -1.08 1.30 3.16
N SER A 34 -1.35 2.47 2.54
CA SER A 34 -1.84 3.64 3.27
C SER A 34 -3.22 3.41 3.89
N PHE A 35 -4.12 2.73 3.17
CA PHE A 35 -5.47 2.48 3.66
C PHE A 35 -5.49 1.37 4.72
N GLN A 36 -4.67 0.34 4.54
CA GLN A 36 -4.50 -0.72 5.53
C GLN A 36 -3.97 -0.16 6.85
N LYS A 37 -2.93 0.67 6.82
CA LYS A 37 -2.42 1.39 8.00
C LYS A 37 -3.44 2.33 8.65
N PHE A 38 -4.43 2.79 7.89
CA PHE A 38 -5.50 3.59 8.45
C PHE A 38 -6.57 2.73 9.16
N ILE A 39 -6.86 1.52 8.69
CA ILE A 39 -7.88 0.66 9.32
C ILE A 39 -7.30 -0.14 10.49
N GLU A 40 -6.06 -0.59 10.37
CA GLU A 40 -5.42 -1.44 11.36
C GLU A 40 -5.26 -0.70 12.70
N GLN A 41 -5.73 -1.33 13.79
CA GLN A 41 -5.63 -0.75 15.12
C GLN A 41 -4.22 -0.99 15.66
N ASP A 42 -3.37 0.03 15.55
CA ASP A 42 -2.03 -0.04 16.11
C ASP A 42 -2.05 0.08 17.64
N PRO A 43 -1.45 -0.86 18.37
CA PRO A 43 -1.34 -0.79 19.82
C PRO A 43 -0.40 0.35 20.29
N GLU A 44 0.48 0.83 19.42
CA GLU A 44 1.42 1.92 19.71
C GLU A 44 0.85 3.32 19.37
N GLY A 45 -0.34 3.40 18.76
CA GLY A 45 -1.00 4.66 18.44
C GLY A 45 -0.29 5.54 17.41
N GLN A 46 0.64 5.00 16.62
CA GLN A 46 1.34 5.75 15.56
C GLN A 46 0.49 5.95 14.31
N TYR A 47 -0.36 4.98 13.94
CA TYR A 47 -1.23 5.08 12.77
C TYR A 47 -2.69 4.69 13.11
N GLY A 48 -3.59 4.84 12.14
CA GLY A 48 -5.02 4.61 12.32
C GLY A 48 -5.82 5.80 12.91
N PRO A 49 -7.15 5.69 13.02
CA PRO A 49 -7.99 6.74 13.58
C PRO A 49 -7.70 6.98 15.06
N GLY A 50 -7.20 5.94 15.76
CA GLY A 50 -6.69 5.97 17.13
C GLY A 50 -5.68 7.08 17.40
N SER A 51 -4.78 7.37 16.46
CA SER A 51 -3.76 8.42 16.60
C SER A 51 -4.33 9.84 16.49
N CYS A 52 -5.51 10.00 15.88
CA CYS A 52 -6.19 11.28 15.72
C CYS A 52 -7.13 11.60 16.90
N PHE A 53 -7.64 10.58 17.60
CA PHE A 53 -8.53 10.75 18.75
C PHE A 53 -7.94 11.44 19.99
N PRO A 54 -6.65 11.27 20.40
CA PRO A 54 -6.13 11.94 21.60
C PRO A 54 -6.12 13.48 21.49
N PHE A 55 -6.27 14.03 20.29
CA PHE A 55 -6.33 15.48 20.09
C PHE A 55 -7.73 16.09 20.38
N ARG A 56 -8.81 15.29 20.46
CA ARG A 56 -10.17 15.84 20.35
C ARG A 56 -11.04 15.78 21.60
N ILE A 57 -10.68 15.04 22.65
CA ILE A 57 -11.46 15.03 23.89
C ILE A 57 -10.59 15.51 25.05
N PRO A 58 -10.71 16.78 25.47
CA PRO A 58 -10.20 17.18 26.77
C PRO A 58 -11.07 16.53 27.85
N ASP A 59 -10.47 15.72 28.71
CA ASP A 59 -11.14 15.02 29.84
C ASP A 59 -11.86 15.96 30.83
N SER A 60 -11.71 17.28 30.68
CA SER A 60 -12.34 18.31 31.51
C SER A 60 -13.85 18.49 31.31
N GLU A 61 -14.46 17.88 30.30
CA GLU A 61 -15.90 18.04 29.99
C GLU A 61 -16.80 16.86 30.41
N LEU A 62 -16.24 15.77 30.96
CA LEU A 62 -17.03 14.56 31.28
C LEU A 62 -17.59 14.49 32.71
N GLN A 63 -17.47 15.57 33.51
CA GLN A 63 -18.00 15.67 34.88
C GLN A 63 -18.97 16.85 35.09
N ARG A 64 -19.91 17.08 34.16
CA ARG A 64 -21.12 17.86 34.43
C ARG A 64 -22.37 17.10 34.03
#